data_AF-A0A0N8GQM7-F1
#
_entry.id   AF-A0A0N8GQM7-F1
#
_cell.length_a   1.000
_cell.length_b   1.000
_cell.length_c   1.000
_cell.angle_alpha   90.00
_cell.angle_beta   90.00
_cell.angle_gamma   90.00
#
_symmetry.space_group_name_H-M   'P 1'
#
loop_
_entity.id
_entity.type
_entity.pdbx_description
1 polymer ?
#
loop_
_entity_poly.entity_id
_entity_poly.type
_entity_poly.pdbx_seq_one_letter_code
_entity_poly.pdbx_strand_id
1 'polypeptide(L)'
;MKISENLLLDTYHLLQLARETALAQGHAERAERLSPVVNELRNLVIQSREPGSAQPTGALAGQDFQTLLSVATRTAPALNAGGGPQERYQMVLAMAAANTSETEIARHLGMTLEEVRTLIQIAQRRPSYPAEGAQ
;
A
#
# COMPACT_ATOMS: atom_id res chain seq x y z
N MET A 1 -10.38 -1.33 27.26
CA MET A 1 -10.74 -1.82 25.91
C MET A 1 -9.59 -1.48 24.97
N LYS A 2 -8.86 -2.47 24.45
CA LYS A 2 -7.90 -2.24 23.36
C LYS A 2 -8.68 -2.40 22.06
N ILE A 3 -8.87 -1.31 21.32
CA ILE A 3 -9.43 -1.40 19.97
C ILE A 3 -8.35 -2.06 19.11
N SER A 4 -8.71 -3.13 18.39
CA SER A 4 -7.79 -3.84 17.52
C SER A 4 -7.32 -2.89 16.42
N GLU A 5 -6.03 -2.59 16.33
CA GLU A 5 -5.46 -1.68 15.32
C GLU A 5 -5.86 -2.09 13.90
N ASN A 6 -5.92 -3.39 13.62
CA ASN A 6 -6.41 -3.93 12.34
C ASN A 6 -7.87 -3.55 12.06
N LEU A 7 -8.74 -3.63 13.08
CA LEU A 7 -10.15 -3.27 12.93
C LEU A 7 -10.34 -1.76 12.70
N LEU A 8 -9.53 -0.93 13.36
CA LEU A 8 -9.54 0.52 13.17
C LEU A 8 -9.13 0.89 11.74
N LEU A 9 -8.07 0.25 11.23
CA LEU A 9 -7.55 0.43 9.89
C LEU A 9 -8.55 -0.05 8.82
N ASP A 10 -9.13 -1.24 9.00
CA ASP A 10 -10.15 -1.79 8.09
C ASP A 10 -11.40 -0.90 8.02
N THR A 11 -11.84 -0.39 9.18
CA THR A 11 -13.00 0.53 9.25
C THR A 11 -12.71 1.85 8.56
N TYR A 12 -11.49 2.38 8.71
CA TYR A 12 -11.04 3.58 8.00
C TYR A 12 -11.05 3.37 6.48
N HIS A 13 -10.52 2.26 5.99
CA HIS A 13 -10.49 1.93 4.56
C HIS A 13 -11.90 1.75 3.98
N LEU A 14 -12.79 1.08 4.69
CA LEU A 14 -14.18 0.91 4.27
C LEU A 14 -14.93 2.25 4.19
N LEU A 15 -14.75 3.14 5.17
CA LEU A 15 -15.37 4.47 5.13
C LEU A 15 -14.79 5.36 4.02
N GLN A 16 -13.48 5.29 3.79
CA GLN A 16 -12.84 6.02 2.70
C GLN A 16 -13.37 5.53 1.34
N LEU A 17 -13.47 4.22 1.15
CA LEU A 17 -14.04 3.61 -0.05
C LEU A 17 -15.51 4.01 -0.22
N ALA A 18 -16.31 3.99 0.85
CA ALA A 18 -17.70 4.43 0.82
C ALA A 18 -17.86 5.91 0.44
N ARG A 19 -16.92 6.77 0.84
CA ARG A 19 -16.89 8.18 0.43
C ARG A 19 -16.55 8.31 -1.06
N GLU A 20 -15.55 7.58 -1.53
CA GLU A 20 -15.12 7.59 -2.93
C GLU A 20 -16.22 7.05 -3.86
N THR A 21 -16.92 5.99 -3.45
CA THR A 21 -18.05 5.44 -4.22
C THR A 21 -19.24 6.40 -4.22
N ALA A 22 -19.54 7.07 -3.11
CA ALA A 22 -20.56 8.11 -3.06
C ALA A 22 -20.24 9.29 -3.99
N LEU A 23 -18.98 9.73 -4.07
CA LEU A 23 -18.54 10.75 -5.02
C LEU A 23 -18.68 10.27 -6.47
N ALA A 24 -18.23 9.05 -6.77
CA ALA A 24 -18.32 8.46 -8.10
C ALA A 24 -19.77 8.26 -8.57
N GLN A 25 -20.71 8.04 -7.65
CA GLN A 25 -22.14 7.94 -7.92
C GLN A 25 -22.86 9.30 -7.99
N GLY A 26 -22.14 10.42 -7.85
CA GLY A 26 -22.72 11.77 -7.87
C GLY A 26 -23.44 12.16 -6.57
N HIS A 27 -23.26 11.41 -5.48
CA HIS A 27 -23.82 11.68 -4.17
C HIS A 27 -22.86 12.51 -3.29
N ALA A 28 -22.53 13.72 -3.76
CA ALA A 28 -21.60 14.63 -3.10
C ALA A 28 -21.99 14.96 -1.64
N GLU A 29 -23.28 15.21 -1.37
CA GLU A 29 -23.75 15.51 -0.01
C GLU A 29 -23.52 14.35 0.98
N ARG A 30 -23.62 13.10 0.52
CA ARG A 30 -23.37 11.93 1.37
C ARG A 30 -21.87 11.75 1.63
N ALA A 31 -21.05 12.05 0.64
CA ALA A 31 -19.59 12.04 0.79
C ALA A 31 -19.12 13.12 1.79
N GLU A 32 -19.70 14.33 1.73
CA GLU A 32 -19.35 15.41 2.67
C GLU A 32 -19.72 15.09 4.11
N ARG A 33 -20.85 14.41 4.34
CA ARG A 33 -21.24 13.95 5.68
C ARG A 33 -20.29 12.91 6.27
N LEU A 34 -19.59 12.16 5.42
CA LEU A 34 -18.60 11.15 5.84
C LEU A 34 -17.21 11.76 6.10
N SER A 35 -16.92 12.95 5.58
CA SER A 35 -15.66 13.66 5.78
C SER A 35 -15.22 13.82 7.25
N PRO A 36 -16.07 14.29 8.19
CA PRO A 36 -15.64 14.46 9.58
C PRO A 36 -15.26 13.12 10.24
N VAL A 37 -16.02 12.05 9.95
CA VAL A 37 -15.78 10.72 10.53
C VAL A 37 -14.48 10.11 9.99
N VAL A 38 -14.23 10.25 8.69
CA VAL A 38 -12.97 9.79 8.07
C VAL A 38 -11.77 10.54 8.63
N ASN A 39 -11.90 11.84 8.90
CA ASN A 39 -10.82 12.65 9.49
C ASN A 39 -10.52 12.24 10.94
N GLU A 40 -11.53 11.95 11.74
CA GLU A 40 -11.32 11.45 13.10
C GLU A 40 -10.69 10.05 13.12
N LEU A 41 -11.17 9.14 12.27
CA LEU A 41 -10.59 7.81 12.13
C LEU A 41 -9.13 7.88 11.65
N ARG A 42 -8.82 8.78 10.71
CA ARG A 42 -7.44 9.05 10.28
C ARG A 42 -6.57 9.49 11.46
N ASN A 43 -7.05 10.41 12.28
CA ASN A 43 -6.32 10.90 13.45
C ASN A 43 -6.10 9.79 14.48
N LEU A 44 -7.09 8.94 14.72
CA LEU A 44 -6.98 7.79 15.63
C LEU A 44 -5.98 6.76 15.10
N VAL A 45 -5.97 6.48 13.79
CA VAL A 45 -4.99 5.59 13.15
C VAL A 45 -3.57 6.15 13.26
N ILE A 46 -3.40 7.47 13.11
CA ILE A 46 -2.11 8.14 13.30
C ILE A 46 -1.67 8.03 14.76
N GLN A 47 -2.56 8.32 15.71
CA GLN A 47 -2.26 8.24 17.15
C GLN A 47 -2.00 6.81 17.63
N SER A 48 -2.67 5.80 17.07
CA SER A 48 -2.38 4.39 17.36
C SER A 48 -1.06 3.94 16.75
N ARG A 49 -0.62 4.59 15.67
CA ARG A 49 0.63 4.26 14.97
C ARG A 49 1.82 5.08 15.43
N GLU A 50 1.62 6.21 16.11
CA GLU A 50 2.70 6.88 16.80
C GLU A 50 3.17 5.97 17.94
N PRO A 51 4.40 5.42 17.87
CA PRO A 51 5.03 4.94 19.08
C PRO A 51 5.15 6.19 19.94
N GLY A 52 4.34 6.31 21.00
CA GLY A 52 4.47 7.37 21.97
C GLY A 52 5.95 7.58 22.23
N SER A 53 6.41 8.83 22.14
CA SER A 53 7.80 9.29 22.16
C SER A 53 8.65 8.62 23.25
N ALA A 54 8.96 7.35 23.04
CA ALA A 54 9.87 6.58 23.83
C ALA A 54 11.22 7.04 23.34
N GLN A 55 11.75 8.07 24.01
CA GLN A 55 13.16 8.39 23.92
C GLN A 55 13.90 7.05 24.03
N PRO A 56 14.65 6.64 23.01
CA PRO A 56 15.42 5.42 23.10
C PRO A 56 16.29 5.55 24.34
N THR A 57 16.13 4.61 25.28
CA THR A 57 16.88 4.60 26.54
C THR A 57 17.85 3.42 26.45
N GLY A 58 19.13 3.69 26.69
CA GLY A 58 20.22 2.72 26.54
C GLY A 58 20.92 2.77 25.17
N ALA A 59 21.59 1.67 24.79
CA ALA A 59 22.46 1.63 23.60
C ALA A 59 21.78 1.96 22.25
N LEU A 60 20.44 1.87 22.19
CA LEU A 60 19.64 2.27 21.03
C LEU A 60 19.43 3.79 20.91
N ALA A 61 19.83 4.56 21.93
CA ALA A 61 19.84 6.02 21.93
C ALA A 61 21.07 6.62 21.26
N GLY A 62 22.07 5.79 20.98
CA GLY A 62 23.32 6.22 20.36
C GLY A 62 23.05 6.91 19.02
N GLN A 63 23.71 8.04 18.81
CA GLN A 63 23.65 8.77 17.54
C GLN A 63 24.04 7.86 16.36
N ASP A 64 24.91 6.88 16.60
CA ASP A 64 25.33 5.90 15.60
C ASP A 64 24.20 4.97 15.19
N PHE A 65 23.37 4.52 16.13
CA PHE A 65 22.19 3.69 15.82
C PHE A 65 21.14 4.50 15.05
N GLN A 66 20.89 5.75 15.45
CA GLN A 66 20.00 6.64 14.71
C GLN A 66 20.54 6.96 13.31
N THR A 67 21.85 7.08 13.16
CA THR A 67 22.51 7.28 11.87
C THR A 67 22.38 6.05 10.99
N LEU A 68 22.63 4.85 11.53
CA LEU A 68 22.44 3.59 10.81
C LEU A 68 20.97 3.35 10.46
N LEU A 69 20.03 3.73 11.33
CA LEU A 69 18.60 3.68 11.05
C LEU A 69 18.19 4.69 9.98
N SER A 70 18.74 5.91 10.00
CA SER A 70 18.50 6.94 8.99
C SER A 70 19.11 6.56 7.64
N VAL A 71 20.25 5.89 7.64
CA VAL A 71 20.87 5.34 6.44
C VAL A 71 20.05 4.16 5.93
N ALA A 72 19.63 3.23 6.79
CA ALA A 72 18.80 2.08 6.42
C ALA A 72 17.42 2.49 5.88
N THR A 73 16.81 3.55 6.42
CA THR A 73 15.56 4.12 5.90
C THR A 73 15.77 4.92 4.62
N ARG A 74 16.95 5.53 4.41
CA ARG A 74 17.33 6.17 3.13
C ARG A 74 17.74 5.18 2.04
N THR A 75 18.32 4.04 2.40
CA THR A 75 18.73 2.98 1.46
C THR A 75 17.64 1.94 1.25
N ALA A 76 16.49 2.05 1.93
CA ALA A 76 15.27 1.47 1.40
C ALA A 76 15.03 2.11 0.02
N PRO A 77 15.19 1.37 -1.09
CA PRO A 77 14.92 1.91 -2.40
C PRO A 77 13.49 2.43 -2.37
N ALA A 78 13.31 3.66 -2.87
CA ALA A 78 12.07 4.41 -2.84
C ALA A 78 10.83 3.49 -2.85
N LEU A 79 10.25 3.24 -1.67
CA LEU A 79 8.94 2.61 -1.49
C LEU A 79 7.80 3.50 -2.04
N ASN A 80 8.16 4.61 -2.68
CA ASN A 80 7.33 5.51 -3.47
C ASN A 80 7.86 5.57 -4.92
N ALA A 81 8.03 4.43 -5.58
CA ALA A 81 7.84 4.41 -7.03
C ALA A 81 6.35 4.75 -7.28
N GLY A 82 6.08 6.06 -7.33
CA GLY A 82 4.75 6.67 -7.41
C GLY A 82 4.07 6.46 -8.75
N GLY A 83 3.83 5.20 -9.09
CA GLY A 83 2.92 4.79 -10.15
C GLY A 83 1.66 4.19 -9.53
N GLY A 84 0.51 4.45 -10.14
CA GLY A 84 -0.76 3.86 -9.69
C GLY A 84 -0.69 2.33 -9.61
N PRO A 85 -1.66 1.66 -8.96
CA PRO A 85 -1.70 0.18 -8.89
C PRO A 85 -1.51 -0.51 -10.25
N GLN A 86 -1.94 0.13 -11.32
CA GLN A 86 -1.83 -0.35 -12.69
C GLN A 86 -0.41 -0.26 -13.29
N GLU A 87 0.34 0.76 -12.90
CA GLU A 87 1.72 0.98 -13.36
C GLU A 87 2.68 -0.02 -12.69
N ARG A 88 2.46 -0.27 -11.40
CA ARG A 88 3.15 -1.33 -10.65
C ARG A 88 2.87 -2.70 -11.25
N TYR A 89 1.64 -2.98 -11.66
CA TYR A 89 1.30 -4.21 -12.38
C TYR A 89 2.07 -4.36 -13.70
N GLN A 90 2.16 -3.30 -14.51
CA GLN A 90 2.94 -3.33 -15.75
C GLN A 90 4.44 -3.55 -15.49
N MET A 91 4.99 -2.96 -14.42
CA MET A 91 6.38 -3.19 -14.01
C MET A 91 6.61 -4.63 -13.56
N VAL A 92 5.73 -5.20 -12.74
CA VAL A 92 5.81 -6.63 -12.35
C VAL A 92 5.85 -7.53 -13.57
N LEU A 93 5.02 -7.26 -14.57
CA LEU A 93 4.99 -8.05 -15.80
C LEU A 93 6.24 -7.90 -16.66
N ALA A 94 6.73 -6.68 -16.81
CA ALA A 94 7.98 -6.43 -17.55
C ALA A 94 9.17 -7.12 -16.87
N MET A 95 9.24 -7.09 -15.54
CA MET A 95 10.31 -7.76 -14.78
C MET A 95 10.18 -9.28 -14.80
N ALA A 96 8.96 -9.82 -14.67
CA ALA A 96 8.72 -11.25 -14.82
C ALA A 96 9.06 -11.75 -16.23
N ALA A 97 8.74 -10.96 -17.27
CA ALA A 97 9.13 -11.27 -18.65
C ALA A 97 10.64 -11.19 -18.88
N ALA A 98 11.35 -10.35 -18.12
CA ALA A 98 12.82 -10.27 -18.10
C ALA A 98 13.49 -11.40 -17.28
N ASN A 99 12.72 -12.41 -16.85
CA ASN A 99 13.18 -13.55 -16.05
C ASN A 99 13.74 -13.17 -14.67
N THR A 100 13.34 -12.02 -14.13
CA THR A 100 13.68 -11.57 -12.78
C THR A 100 12.93 -12.42 -11.75
N SER A 101 13.61 -12.81 -10.67
CA SER A 101 13.01 -13.64 -9.63
C SER A 101 11.90 -12.92 -8.85
N GLU A 102 10.84 -13.64 -8.45
CA GLU A 102 9.72 -13.06 -7.67
C GLU A 102 10.19 -12.37 -6.39
N THR A 103 11.24 -12.89 -5.75
CA THR A 103 11.85 -12.31 -4.54
C THR A 103 12.54 -10.98 -4.82
N GLU A 104 13.14 -10.84 -6.00
CA GLU A 104 13.80 -9.61 -6.43
C GLU A 104 12.79 -8.55 -6.90
N ILE A 105 11.72 -8.96 -7.59
CA ILE A 105 10.58 -8.09 -7.94
C ILE A 105 9.92 -7.53 -6.69
N ALA A 106 9.64 -8.40 -5.70
CA ALA A 106 9.05 -8.01 -4.42
C ALA A 106 9.92 -6.96 -3.69
N ARG A 107 11.25 -7.13 -3.68
CA ARG A 107 12.18 -6.15 -3.11
C ARG A 107 12.23 -4.85 -3.90
N HIS A 108 12.23 -4.93 -5.24
CA HIS A 108 12.34 -3.75 -6.10
C HIS A 108 11.10 -2.85 -6.04
N LEU A 109 9.92 -3.46 -5.91
CA LEU A 109 8.64 -2.76 -5.93
C LEU A 109 8.01 -2.59 -4.54
N GLY A 110 8.68 -3.07 -3.48
CA GLY A 110 8.17 -2.98 -2.11
C GLY A 110 6.89 -3.79 -1.87
N MET A 111 6.67 -4.85 -2.64
CA MET A 111 5.47 -5.68 -2.60
C MET A 111 5.75 -6.95 -1.79
N THR A 112 4.69 -7.59 -1.28
CA THR A 112 4.82 -8.91 -0.68
C THR A 112 5.01 -9.98 -1.76
N LEU A 113 5.67 -11.09 -1.42
CA LEU A 113 5.81 -12.24 -2.34
C LEU A 113 4.45 -12.76 -2.83
N GLU A 114 3.46 -12.81 -1.93
CA GLU A 114 2.10 -13.21 -2.24
C GLU A 114 1.42 -12.26 -3.23
N GLU A 115 1.69 -10.94 -3.11
CA GLU A 115 1.16 -9.94 -4.03
C GLU A 115 1.77 -10.08 -5.44
N VAL A 116 3.09 -10.23 -5.55
CA VAL A 116 3.77 -10.48 -6.83
C VAL A 116 3.24 -11.75 -7.49
N ARG A 117 3.14 -12.85 -6.72
CA ARG A 117 2.63 -14.13 -7.20
C ARG A 117 1.19 -14.02 -7.69
N THR A 118 0.35 -13.30 -6.96
CA THR A 118 -1.05 -13.05 -7.34
C THR A 118 -1.14 -12.26 -8.64
N LEU A 119 -0.33 -11.20 -8.80
CA LEU A 119 -0.32 -10.39 -10.02
C LEU A 119 0.15 -11.20 -11.25
N ILE A 120 1.18 -12.03 -11.10
CA ILE A 120 1.65 -12.93 -12.17
C ILE A 120 0.56 -13.94 -12.54
N GLN A 121 -0.13 -14.52 -11.55
CA GLN A 121 -1.23 -15.45 -11.80
C GLN A 121 -2.40 -14.78 -12.51
N ILE A 122 -2.77 -13.55 -12.15
CA ILE A 122 -3.83 -12.78 -12.82
C ILE A 122 -3.46 -12.53 -14.29
N ALA A 123 -2.19 -12.22 -14.56
CA ALA A 123 -1.72 -11.99 -15.92
C ALA A 123 -1.71 -13.27 -16.77
N GLN A 124 -1.29 -14.40 -16.21
CA GLN A 124 -1.35 -15.70 -16.86
C GLN A 124 -2.80 -16.20 -17.05
N ARG A 125 -3.71 -15.80 -16.16
CA ARG A 125 -5.14 -16.14 -16.24
C ARG A 125 -5.95 -15.26 -17.19
N ARG A 126 -5.39 -14.18 -17.76
CA ARG A 126 -6.07 -13.49 -18.87
C ARG A 126 -6.04 -14.41 -20.08
N PRO A 127 -7.17 -15.03 -20.48
CA PRO A 127 -7.19 -15.73 -21.74
C PRO A 127 -7.01 -14.67 -22.82
N SER A 128 -5.96 -14.80 -23.62
CA SER A 128 -5.89 -14.19 -24.93
C SER A 128 -7.11 -14.68 -25.71
N TYR A 129 -8.20 -13.90 -25.70
CA TYR A 129 -9.23 -14.09 -26.69
C TYR A 129 -8.56 -13.89 -28.05
N PRO A 130 -8.50 -14.92 -28.92
CA PRO A 130 -8.19 -14.64 -30.31
C PRO A 130 -9.30 -13.71 -30.80
N ALA A 131 -8.89 -12.59 -31.39
CA ALA A 131 -9.76 -11.85 -32.28
C ALA A 131 -10.02 -12.75 -33.50
N GLU A 132 -10.92 -13.73 -33.34
CA GLU A 132 -11.58 -14.37 -34.46
C GLU A 132 -12.63 -13.39 -35.00
N GLY A 133 -12.49 -13.04 -36.28
CA GLY A 133 -13.46 -12.21 -36.98
C GLY A 133 -12.87 -11.28 -38.04
N ALA A 134 -11.87 -11.75 -38.80
CA ALA A 134 -11.70 -11.27 -40.16
C ALA A 134 -12.59 -12.13 -41.06
N GLN A 135 -13.63 -11.52 -41.64
CA GLN A 135 -14.12 -11.74 -43.02
C GLN A 135 -15.23 -10.75 -43.33
#